data_AF-A0A949ZHP6-F1
#
_entry.id   AF-A0A949ZHP6-F1
#
_cell.length_a   1.000
_cell.length_b   1.000
_cell.length_c   1.000
_cell.angle_alpha   90.00
_cell.angle_beta   90.00
_cell.angle_gamma   90.00
#
_symmetry.space_group_name_H-M   'P 1'
#
loop_
_entity.id
_entity.type
_entity.pdbx_description
1 polymer ?
#
loop_
_entity_poly.entity_id
_entity_poly.type
_entity_poly.pdbx_seq_one_letter_code
_entity_poly.pdbx_strand_id
1 'polypeptide(L)'
;MLSLQFIREHPDDVRDGARRKGEPAPVDEILRLDTQARTLRAAVEEARFEQKQASKEIRGAPSDEQRVGLEALKRRIQEGEGELAELDARIAALLLEVPNPPHESVPEGRDASDNIVLRTWGEPPRFDFEPQPHYELGDRLGMFDFERAAKLSGSRFAVLRGDGARLQRALTSFMIDIATTEHGYAEVAPPYLVRREVMVGTAQLPKFEDQAYHVEGDMFLIPTAEVPMTFLYSSEILDGTALPLSHVGLTPCWRQEAGAAGKDTRGYIRLHQF
;
A
#
# COMPACT_ATOMS: atom_id res chain seq x y z
N MET A 1 6.84 5.11 0.32
CA MET A 1 7.85 5.00 -0.75
C MET A 1 9.15 5.60 -0.28
N LEU A 2 10.30 4.96 -0.53
CA LEU A 2 11.60 5.59 -0.26
C LEU A 2 11.86 6.71 -1.27
N SER A 3 12.51 7.79 -0.85
CA SER A 3 12.86 8.87 -1.77
C SER A 3 13.94 8.39 -2.75
N LEU A 4 13.89 8.88 -3.99
CA LEU A 4 14.93 8.61 -4.98
C LEU A 4 16.31 9.07 -4.51
N GLN A 5 16.35 10.16 -3.75
CA GLN A 5 17.58 10.64 -3.10
C GLN A 5 18.15 9.61 -2.13
N PHE A 6 17.31 9.05 -1.26
CA PHE A 6 17.75 8.05 -0.29
C PHE A 6 18.33 6.81 -0.99
N ILE A 7 17.67 6.31 -2.05
CA ILE A 7 18.18 5.17 -2.83
C ILE A 7 19.53 5.51 -3.49
N ARG A 8 19.73 6.75 -3.93
CA ARG A 8 21.00 7.21 -4.53
C ARG A 8 22.13 7.27 -3.51
N GLU A 9 21.84 7.74 -2.31
CA GLU A 9 22.83 7.93 -1.23
C GLU A 9 23.12 6.63 -0.47
N HIS A 10 22.13 5.74 -0.37
CA HIS A 10 22.15 4.52 0.44
C HIS A 10 21.71 3.26 -0.36
N PRO A 11 22.28 2.99 -1.55
CA PRO A 11 21.80 1.90 -2.38
C PRO A 11 22.05 0.52 -1.74
N ASP A 12 23.16 0.35 -1.02
CA ASP A 12 23.49 -0.91 -0.36
C ASP A 12 22.57 -1.21 0.83
N ASP A 13 22.16 -0.18 1.58
CA ASP A 13 21.20 -0.34 2.69
C ASP A 13 19.83 -0.79 2.18
N VAL A 14 19.41 -0.27 1.01
CA VAL A 14 18.16 -0.68 0.35
C VAL A 14 18.25 -2.11 -0.18
N ARG A 15 19.38 -2.49 -0.81
CA ARG A 15 19.62 -3.86 -1.25
C ARG A 15 19.63 -4.85 -0.09
N ASP A 16 20.30 -4.49 1.00
CA ASP A 16 20.38 -5.27 2.22
C ASP A 16 18.98 -5.44 2.83
N GLY A 17 18.23 -4.35 2.99
CA GLY A 17 16.87 -4.40 3.52
C GLY A 17 15.91 -5.25 2.69
N ALA A 18 15.99 -5.18 1.36
CA ALA A 18 15.23 -6.04 0.47
C ALA A 18 15.62 -7.52 0.62
N ARG A 19 16.93 -7.82 0.70
CA ARG A 19 17.45 -9.17 0.95
C ARG A 19 16.94 -9.73 2.28
N ARG A 20 17.00 -8.94 3.36
CA ARG A 20 16.52 -9.33 4.70
C ARG A 20 15.02 -9.65 4.70
N LYS A 21 14.24 -8.99 3.84
CA LYS A 21 12.81 -9.28 3.64
C LYS A 21 12.53 -10.45 2.70
N GLY A 22 13.54 -10.94 1.97
CA GLY A 22 13.34 -11.94 0.92
C GLY A 22 12.54 -11.39 -0.26
N GLU A 23 12.55 -10.08 -0.48
CA GLU A 23 11.80 -9.42 -1.56
C GLU A 23 12.76 -8.81 -2.59
N PRO A 24 12.41 -8.84 -3.89
CA PRO A 24 13.19 -8.13 -4.89
C PRO A 24 13.05 -6.62 -4.72
N ALA A 25 14.10 -5.88 -5.08
CA ALA A 25 14.06 -4.42 -5.18
C ALA A 25 14.81 -3.98 -6.45
N PRO A 26 14.19 -3.22 -7.37
CA PRO A 26 14.79 -2.82 -8.64
C PRO A 26 15.79 -1.66 -8.50
N VAL A 27 16.67 -1.71 -7.49
CA VAL A 27 17.60 -0.62 -7.15
C VAL A 27 18.50 -0.24 -8.33
N ASP A 28 19.10 -1.22 -9.00
CA ASP A 28 20.04 -0.97 -10.10
C ASP A 28 19.33 -0.38 -11.33
N GLU A 29 18.10 -0.82 -11.61
CA GLU A 29 17.30 -0.26 -12.69
C GLU A 29 16.90 1.19 -12.39
N ILE A 30 16.47 1.48 -11.16
CA ILE A 30 16.14 2.83 -10.69
C ILE A 30 17.36 3.75 -10.88
N LEU A 31 18.54 3.35 -10.42
CA LEU A 31 19.76 4.17 -10.52
C LEU A 31 20.21 4.38 -11.97
N ARG A 32 20.05 3.36 -12.82
CA ARG A 32 20.34 3.47 -14.26
C ARG A 32 19.39 4.46 -14.93
N LEU A 33 18.09 4.35 -14.69
CA LEU A 33 17.09 5.27 -15.25
C LEU A 33 17.26 6.69 -14.69
N ASP A 34 17.55 6.86 -13.40
CA ASP A 34 17.86 8.17 -12.81
C ASP A 34 19.06 8.83 -13.48
N THR A 35 20.11 8.05 -13.78
CA THR A 35 21.29 8.56 -14.49
C THR A 35 20.96 9.00 -15.91
N GLN A 36 20.13 8.22 -16.63
CA GLN A 36 19.62 8.60 -17.95
C GLN A 36 18.78 9.88 -17.89
N ALA A 37 17.84 9.95 -16.95
CA ALA A 37 16.97 11.10 -16.76
C ALA A 37 17.78 12.37 -16.43
N ARG A 38 18.77 12.29 -15.54
CA ARG A 38 19.65 13.43 -15.21
C ARG A 38 20.47 13.91 -16.42
N THR A 39 20.99 12.98 -17.21
CA THR A 39 21.78 13.30 -18.41
C THR A 39 20.91 13.97 -19.47
N LEU A 40 19.73 13.42 -19.74
CA LEU A 40 18.78 13.99 -20.68
C LEU A 40 18.26 15.36 -20.21
N ARG A 41 17.97 15.50 -18.91
CA ARG A 41 17.53 16.77 -18.32
C ARG A 41 18.59 17.87 -18.50
N ALA A 42 19.86 17.56 -18.31
CA ALA A 42 20.95 18.50 -18.60
C ALA A 42 21.00 18.88 -20.10
N ALA A 43 20.84 17.91 -21.00
CA ALA A 43 20.83 18.17 -22.45
C ALA A 43 19.63 19.00 -22.92
N VAL A 44 18.46 18.82 -22.30
CA VAL A 44 17.26 19.64 -22.56
C VAL A 44 17.47 21.07 -22.08
N GLU A 45 18.03 21.27 -20.88
CA GLU A 45 18.36 22.60 -20.37
C GLU A 45 19.43 23.32 -21.21
N GLU A 46 20.42 22.58 -21.71
CA GLU A 46 21.41 23.11 -22.66
C GLU A 46 20.74 23.55 -23.97
N ALA A 47 19.87 22.72 -24.55
CA ALA A 47 19.14 23.08 -25.77
C ALA A 47 18.20 24.29 -25.57
N ARG A 48 17.57 24.42 -24.39
CA ARG A 48 16.78 25.61 -24.01
C ARG A 48 17.65 26.85 -23.92
N PHE A 49 18.85 26.73 -23.35
CA PHE A 49 19.81 27.83 -23.29
C PHE A 49 20.27 28.25 -24.69
N GLU A 50 20.65 27.30 -25.55
CA GLU A 50 21.03 27.54 -26.94
C GLU A 50 19.91 28.24 -27.72
N GLN A 51 18.67 27.74 -27.60
CA GLN A 51 17.51 28.35 -28.24
C GLN A 51 17.32 29.80 -27.79
N LYS A 52 17.48 30.08 -26.50
CA LYS A 52 17.35 31.43 -25.95
C LYS A 52 18.46 32.37 -26.43
N GLN A 53 19.69 31.88 -26.58
CA GLN A 53 20.79 32.69 -27.13
C GLN A 53 20.60 32.95 -28.63
N ALA A 54 20.32 31.92 -29.41
CA ALA A 54 20.03 32.05 -30.84
C ALA A 54 18.87 33.03 -31.10
N SER A 55 17.81 32.98 -30.28
CA SER A 55 16.68 33.92 -30.37
C SER A 55 17.07 35.37 -30.07
N LYS A 56 18.07 35.62 -29.21
CA LYS A 56 18.54 36.97 -28.88
C LYS A 56 19.47 37.55 -29.95
N GLU A 57 20.21 36.70 -30.64
CA GLU A 57 21.16 37.12 -31.69
C GLU A 57 20.46 37.52 -33.00
N ILE A 58 19.21 37.07 -33.21
CA ILE A 58 18.38 37.45 -34.35
C ILE A 58 17.91 38.90 -34.18
N ARG A 59 18.50 39.83 -34.95
CA ARG A 59 18.04 41.21 -35.09
C ARG A 59 17.17 41.34 -36.34
N GLY A 60 15.86 41.24 -36.19
CA GLY A 60 14.90 41.35 -37.30
C GLY A 60 14.31 40.00 -37.73
N ALA A 61 14.01 39.82 -39.02
CA ALA A 61 13.52 38.55 -39.53
C ALA A 61 14.65 37.50 -39.54
N PRO A 62 14.41 36.27 -39.03
CA PRO A 62 15.42 35.21 -39.08
C PRO A 62 15.76 34.84 -40.52
N SER A 63 17.04 34.56 -40.79
CA SER A 63 17.44 33.89 -42.03
C SER A 63 16.87 32.47 -42.09
N ASP A 64 16.80 31.87 -43.29
CA ASP A 64 16.33 30.49 -43.43
C ASP A 64 17.17 29.50 -42.59
N GLU A 65 18.49 29.71 -42.51
CA GLU A 65 19.38 28.89 -41.67
C GLU A 65 19.05 29.05 -40.17
N GLN A 66 18.81 30.27 -39.70
CA GLN A 66 18.44 30.54 -38.31
C GLN A 66 17.09 29.93 -37.97
N ARG A 67 16.13 29.98 -38.90
CA ARG A 67 14.82 29.35 -38.73
C ARG A 67 14.94 27.83 -38.58
N VAL A 68 15.70 27.18 -39.47
CA VAL A 68 15.94 25.73 -39.41
C VAL A 68 16.63 25.34 -38.09
N GLY A 69 17.63 26.11 -37.63
CA GLY A 69 18.31 25.87 -36.36
C GLY A 69 17.39 25.99 -35.14
N LEU A 70 16.55 27.03 -35.09
CA LEU A 70 15.57 27.20 -34.01
C LEU A 70 14.49 26.11 -34.00
N GLU A 71 14.03 25.69 -35.18
CA GLU A 71 13.09 24.58 -35.32
C GLU A 71 13.71 23.25 -34.85
N ALA A 72 14.97 23.00 -35.19
CA ALA A 72 15.70 21.82 -34.72
C ALA A 72 15.87 21.81 -33.19
N LEU A 73 16.23 22.95 -32.58
CA LEU A 73 16.33 23.09 -31.13
C LEU A 73 14.98 22.89 -30.44
N LYS A 74 13.91 23.48 -31.01
CA LYS A 74 12.55 23.30 -30.51
C LYS A 74 12.14 21.83 -30.52
N ARG A 75 12.44 21.12 -31.61
CA ARG A 75 12.15 19.69 -31.74
C ARG A 75 12.93 18.87 -30.71
N ARG A 76 14.24 19.11 -30.56
CA ARG A 76 15.09 18.43 -29.56
C ARG A 76 14.59 18.63 -28.13
N ILE A 77 14.13 19.83 -27.80
CA ILE A 77 13.52 20.13 -26.49
C ILE A 77 12.23 19.32 -26.31
N GLN A 78 11.33 19.34 -27.29
CA GLN A 78 10.04 18.62 -27.21
C GLN A 78 10.23 17.10 -27.11
N GLU A 79 11.12 16.53 -27.91
CA GLU A 79 11.47 15.10 -27.87
C GLU A 79 12.08 14.74 -26.51
N GLY A 80 13.06 15.52 -26.04
CA GLY A 80 13.69 15.28 -24.74
C GLY A 80 12.74 15.45 -23.56
N GLU A 81 11.79 16.38 -23.61
CA GLU A 81 10.73 16.51 -22.59
C GLU A 81 9.79 15.31 -22.56
N GLY A 82 9.44 14.77 -23.73
CA GLY A 82 8.64 13.54 -23.84
C GLY A 82 9.36 12.34 -23.24
N GLU A 83 10.62 12.12 -23.64
CA GLU A 83 11.46 11.04 -23.10
C GLU A 83 11.69 11.20 -21.59
N LEU A 84 11.87 12.42 -21.07
CA LEU A 84 11.97 12.67 -19.63
C LEU A 84 10.70 12.27 -18.89
N ALA A 85 9.52 12.61 -19.42
CA ALA A 85 8.25 12.24 -18.81
C ALA A 85 8.08 10.71 -18.73
N GLU A 86 8.49 9.98 -19.77
CA GLU A 86 8.48 8.51 -19.77
C GLU A 86 9.46 7.92 -18.74
N LEU A 87 10.67 8.47 -18.66
CA LEU A 87 11.66 8.03 -17.67
C LEU A 87 11.19 8.30 -16.24
N ASP A 88 10.68 9.49 -15.96
CA ASP A 88 10.19 9.88 -14.64
C ASP A 88 8.99 9.00 -14.23
N ALA A 89 8.07 8.69 -15.15
CA ALA A 89 6.96 7.77 -14.92
C ALA A 89 7.43 6.34 -14.61
N ARG A 90 8.43 5.83 -15.36
CA ARG A 90 8.99 4.50 -15.13
C ARG A 90 9.74 4.41 -13.79
N ILE A 91 10.49 5.45 -13.44
CA ILE A 91 11.15 5.54 -12.13
C ILE A 91 10.09 5.55 -11.03
N ALA A 92 9.03 6.34 -11.16
CA ALA A 92 7.95 6.39 -10.17
C ALA A 92 7.28 5.02 -9.96
N ALA A 93 7.03 4.26 -11.04
CA ALA A 93 6.50 2.91 -10.94
C ALA A 93 7.44 1.96 -10.18
N LEU A 94 8.74 1.95 -10.52
CA LEU A 94 9.72 1.10 -9.86
C LEU A 94 9.92 1.46 -8.38
N LEU A 95 9.81 2.74 -8.02
CA LEU A 95 9.92 3.17 -6.63
C LEU A 95 8.79 2.60 -5.75
N LEU A 96 7.61 2.35 -6.31
CA LEU A 96 6.50 1.72 -5.59
C LEU A 96 6.76 0.23 -5.28
N GLU A 97 7.68 -0.41 -6.00
CA GLU A 97 8.05 -1.82 -5.78
C GLU A 97 9.13 -1.98 -4.70
N VAL A 98 9.79 -0.89 -4.28
CA VAL A 98 10.87 -0.96 -3.29
C VAL A 98 10.30 -1.16 -1.89
N PRO A 99 10.61 -2.26 -1.19
CA PRO A 99 10.10 -2.50 0.16
C PRO A 99 10.76 -1.56 1.16
N ASN A 100 10.04 -1.24 2.23
CA ASN A 100 10.60 -0.47 3.34
C ASN A 100 11.71 -1.28 4.04
N PRO A 101 12.95 -0.79 4.21
CA PRO A 101 14.00 -1.52 4.91
C PRO A 101 13.59 -1.83 6.36
N PRO A 102 13.82 -3.06 6.86
CA PRO A 102 13.55 -3.38 8.25
C PRO A 102 14.48 -2.58 9.17
N HIS A 103 13.95 -2.11 10.30
CA HIS A 103 14.74 -1.46 11.34
C HIS A 103 15.86 -2.39 11.86
N GLU A 104 16.97 -1.83 12.34
CA GLU A 104 18.12 -2.60 12.85
C GLU A 104 17.75 -3.56 14.00
N SER A 105 16.70 -3.21 14.77
CA SER A 105 16.20 -4.03 15.87
C SER A 105 15.38 -5.24 15.43
N VAL A 106 15.01 -5.34 14.15
CA VAL A 106 14.24 -6.48 13.63
C VAL A 106 15.21 -7.66 13.46
N PRO A 107 14.93 -8.83 14.03
CA PRO A 107 15.80 -10.01 13.87
C PRO A 107 15.79 -10.50 12.42
N GLU A 108 16.88 -11.15 12.01
CA GLU A 108 16.93 -11.92 10.75
C GLU A 108 15.95 -13.10 10.82
N GLY A 109 15.27 -13.37 9.71
CA GLY A 109 14.35 -14.50 9.58
C GLY A 109 13.90 -14.69 8.15
N ARG A 110 13.65 -15.95 7.75
CA ARG A 110 13.19 -16.30 6.40
C ARG A 110 11.67 -16.37 6.34
N ASP A 111 11.04 -16.89 7.40
CA ASP A 111 9.61 -17.06 7.48
C ASP A 111 9.13 -16.98 8.94
N ALA A 112 7.84 -17.23 9.15
CA ALA A 112 7.20 -17.11 10.46
C ALA A 112 7.78 -18.05 11.55
N SER A 113 8.54 -19.10 11.18
CA SER A 113 9.18 -20.01 12.14
C SER A 113 10.41 -19.41 12.82
N ASP A 114 11.01 -18.37 12.23
CA ASP A 114 12.15 -17.65 12.80
C ASP A 114 11.71 -16.51 13.74
N ASN A 115 10.39 -16.30 13.91
CA ASN A 115 9.86 -15.25 14.78
C ASN A 115 10.20 -15.50 16.26
N ILE A 116 10.62 -14.44 16.95
CA ILE A 116 10.97 -14.48 18.37
C ILE A 116 9.76 -14.10 19.22
N VAL A 117 9.38 -14.97 20.17
CA VAL A 117 8.34 -14.67 21.16
C VAL A 117 8.90 -13.73 22.22
N LEU A 118 8.43 -12.48 22.24
CA LEU A 118 8.91 -11.47 23.21
C LEU A 118 8.21 -11.57 24.57
N ARG A 119 6.91 -11.88 24.59
CA ARG A 119 6.11 -12.01 25.81
C ARG A 119 4.91 -12.92 25.61
N THR A 120 4.49 -13.58 26.67
CA THR A 120 3.21 -14.29 26.79
C THR A 120 2.45 -13.73 27.99
N TRP A 121 1.13 -13.84 27.97
CA TRP A 121 0.27 -13.37 29.06
C TRP A 121 -0.88 -14.34 29.28
N GLY A 122 -1.16 -14.65 30.56
CA GLY A 122 -2.11 -15.69 30.95
C GLY A 122 -1.56 -17.11 30.79
N GLU A 123 -2.37 -18.09 31.14
CA GLU A 123 -2.07 -19.52 30.98
C GLU A 123 -3.12 -20.16 30.06
N PRO A 124 -2.72 -20.99 29.07
CA PRO A 124 -3.67 -21.74 28.26
C PRO A 124 -4.59 -22.60 29.14
N PRO A 125 -5.92 -22.59 28.91
CA PRO A 125 -6.86 -23.32 29.75
C PRO A 125 -6.61 -24.83 29.67
N ARG A 126 -6.80 -25.51 30.80
CA ARG A 126 -6.84 -26.99 30.87
C ARG A 126 -8.29 -27.43 30.86
N PHE A 127 -8.62 -28.33 29.94
CA PHE A 127 -9.95 -28.93 29.84
C PHE A 127 -9.90 -30.37 30.35
N ASP A 128 -10.95 -30.76 31.09
CA ASP A 128 -11.23 -32.15 31.49
C ASP A 128 -12.07 -32.90 30.44
N PHE A 129 -12.28 -32.26 29.28
CA PHE A 129 -12.95 -32.78 28.09
C PHE A 129 -12.14 -32.45 26.82
N GLU A 130 -12.46 -33.12 25.70
CA GLU A 130 -11.85 -32.82 24.41
C GLU A 130 -12.36 -31.47 23.87
N PRO A 131 -11.50 -30.43 23.73
CA PRO A 131 -11.94 -29.13 23.28
C PRO A 131 -12.42 -29.18 21.83
N GLN A 132 -13.61 -28.65 21.58
CA GLN A 132 -14.16 -28.60 20.23
C GLN A 132 -13.67 -27.37 19.48
N PRO A 133 -13.41 -27.48 18.17
CA PRO A 133 -13.08 -26.33 17.36
C PRO A 133 -14.27 -25.37 17.28
N HIS A 134 -13.97 -24.08 17.10
CA HIS A 134 -15.00 -23.02 17.13
C HIS A 134 -16.09 -23.20 16.07
N TYR A 135 -15.76 -23.79 14.92
CA TYR A 135 -16.74 -24.03 13.85
C TYR A 135 -17.76 -25.12 14.20
N GLU A 136 -17.37 -26.17 14.92
CA GLU A 136 -18.31 -27.19 15.42
C GLU A 136 -19.15 -26.65 16.57
N LEU A 137 -18.52 -25.90 17.47
CA LEU A 137 -19.21 -25.26 18.58
C LEU A 137 -20.26 -24.26 18.08
N GLY A 138 -19.87 -23.39 17.15
CA GLY A 138 -20.75 -22.37 16.58
C GLY A 138 -21.91 -22.98 15.77
N ASP A 139 -21.67 -24.07 15.04
CA ASP A 139 -22.73 -24.80 14.34
C ASP A 139 -23.73 -25.45 15.33
N ARG A 140 -23.23 -26.17 16.34
CA ARG A 140 -24.06 -26.79 17.38
C ARG A 140 -24.91 -25.78 18.15
N LEU A 141 -24.37 -24.60 18.42
CA LEU A 141 -25.07 -23.50 19.09
C LEU A 141 -25.99 -22.71 18.14
N GLY A 142 -26.00 -23.03 16.84
CA GLY A 142 -26.76 -22.31 15.83
C GLY A 142 -26.23 -20.90 15.53
N MET A 143 -25.05 -20.55 16.05
CA MET A 143 -24.40 -19.25 15.93
C MET A 143 -23.76 -19.04 14.55
N PHE A 144 -23.24 -20.10 13.94
CA PHE A 144 -22.62 -20.05 12.60
C PHE A 144 -23.49 -20.76 11.58
N ASP A 145 -23.53 -20.22 10.36
CA ASP A 145 -24.28 -20.76 9.25
C ASP A 145 -23.49 -20.63 7.95
N PHE A 146 -22.45 -21.47 7.83
CA PHE A 146 -21.55 -21.48 6.68
C PHE A 146 -22.24 -22.00 5.41
N GLU A 147 -23.23 -22.88 5.53
CA GLU A 147 -23.98 -23.40 4.38
C GLU A 147 -24.78 -22.27 3.71
N ARG A 148 -25.52 -21.46 4.48
CA ARG A 148 -26.21 -20.30 3.92
C ARG A 148 -25.24 -19.25 3.42
N ALA A 149 -24.11 -19.03 4.09
CA ALA A 149 -23.08 -18.13 3.59
C ALA A 149 -22.53 -18.59 2.22
N ALA A 150 -22.23 -19.89 2.08
CA ALA A 150 -21.78 -20.47 0.82
C ALA A 150 -22.82 -20.35 -0.29
N LYS A 151 -24.11 -20.53 0.03
CA LYS A 151 -25.21 -20.30 -0.90
C LYS A 151 -25.29 -18.85 -1.38
N LEU A 152 -24.98 -17.87 -0.52
CA LEU A 152 -25.09 -16.45 -0.83
C LEU A 152 -23.86 -15.90 -1.57
N SER A 153 -22.66 -16.28 -1.14
CA SER A 153 -21.41 -15.61 -1.52
C SER A 153 -20.26 -16.56 -1.85
N GLY A 154 -20.50 -17.88 -1.82
CA GLY A 154 -19.47 -18.89 -2.02
C GLY A 154 -18.63 -19.16 -0.77
N SER A 155 -17.54 -19.91 -0.93
CA SER A 155 -16.65 -20.27 0.18
C SER A 155 -16.05 -19.06 0.88
N ARG A 156 -15.58 -19.23 2.13
CA ARG A 156 -14.90 -18.19 2.92
C ARG A 156 -15.77 -16.96 3.25
N PHE A 157 -17.08 -17.18 3.34
CA PHE A 157 -18.02 -16.27 3.99
C PHE A 157 -18.69 -16.99 5.15
N ALA A 158 -19.27 -16.22 6.07
CA ALA A 158 -19.96 -16.75 7.22
C ALA A 158 -21.20 -15.91 7.54
N VAL A 159 -22.31 -16.56 7.88
CA VAL A 159 -23.49 -15.91 8.44
C VAL A 159 -23.49 -16.19 9.93
N LEU A 160 -23.48 -15.12 10.73
CA LEU A 160 -23.68 -15.21 12.17
C LEU A 160 -25.15 -15.06 12.52
N ARG A 161 -25.63 -15.82 13.52
CA ARG A 161 -27.03 -15.80 13.96
C ARG A 161 -27.14 -15.74 15.48
N GLY A 162 -28.28 -15.23 15.95
CA GLY A 162 -28.61 -15.17 17.38
C GLY A 162 -27.47 -14.60 18.22
N ASP A 163 -27.05 -15.36 19.22
CA ASP A 163 -25.98 -14.96 20.12
C ASP A 163 -24.61 -14.79 19.44
N GLY A 164 -24.35 -15.46 18.31
CA GLY A 164 -23.12 -15.24 17.53
C GLY A 164 -23.05 -13.82 16.95
N ALA A 165 -24.13 -13.38 16.31
CA ALA A 165 -24.23 -12.02 15.77
C ALA A 165 -24.23 -10.96 16.89
N ARG A 166 -24.90 -11.26 18.01
CA ARG A 166 -24.89 -10.38 19.20
C ARG A 166 -23.49 -10.25 19.79
N LEU A 167 -22.76 -11.35 19.91
CA LEU A 167 -21.41 -11.36 20.47
C LEU A 167 -20.43 -10.60 19.57
N GLN A 168 -20.48 -10.79 18.25
CA GLN A 168 -19.66 -10.03 17.31
C GLN A 168 -19.84 -8.52 17.54
N ARG A 169 -21.10 -8.05 17.56
CA ARG A 169 -21.40 -6.62 17.79
C ARG A 169 -20.94 -6.15 19.18
N ALA A 170 -21.08 -6.97 20.21
CA ALA A 170 -20.64 -6.62 21.55
C ALA A 170 -19.11 -6.46 21.63
N LEU A 171 -18.36 -7.38 21.01
CA LEU A 171 -16.90 -7.32 20.95
C LEU A 171 -16.40 -6.09 20.21
N THR A 172 -16.99 -5.77 19.05
CA THR A 172 -16.58 -4.58 18.28
C THR A 172 -16.87 -3.30 19.04
N SER A 173 -18.04 -3.20 19.69
CA SER A 173 -18.39 -2.03 20.50
C SER A 173 -17.44 -1.86 21.68
N PHE A 174 -17.16 -2.95 22.40
CA PHE A 174 -16.20 -2.96 23.51
C PHE A 174 -14.80 -2.50 23.10
N MET A 175 -14.30 -2.94 21.94
CA MET A 175 -12.98 -2.53 21.44
C MET A 175 -12.93 -1.04 21.10
N ILE A 176 -13.99 -0.50 20.48
CA ILE A 176 -14.10 0.94 20.17
C ILE A 176 -14.21 1.77 21.46
N ASP A 177 -15.02 1.32 22.42
CA ASP A 177 -15.18 1.99 23.71
C ASP A 177 -13.84 2.07 24.46
N ILE A 178 -13.07 0.98 24.53
CA ILE A 178 -11.72 1.01 25.14
C ILE A 178 -10.81 1.99 24.40
N ALA A 179 -10.76 1.92 23.07
CA ALA A 179 -9.88 2.78 22.28
C ALA A 179 -10.17 4.27 22.50
N THR A 180 -11.46 4.63 22.54
CA THR A 180 -11.89 6.03 22.65
C THR A 180 -11.89 6.56 24.08
N THR A 181 -12.34 5.76 25.05
CA THR A 181 -12.52 6.20 26.43
C THR A 181 -11.30 5.99 27.32
N GLU A 182 -10.47 4.99 27.04
CA GLU A 182 -9.30 4.65 27.86
C GLU A 182 -7.96 4.99 27.17
N HIS A 183 -7.88 4.86 25.85
CA HIS A 183 -6.61 5.06 25.10
C HIS A 183 -6.52 6.39 24.32
N GLY A 184 -7.59 7.19 24.31
CA GLY A 184 -7.59 8.54 23.71
C GLY A 184 -7.59 8.57 22.18
N TYR A 185 -8.01 7.49 21.51
CA TYR A 185 -8.18 7.48 20.06
C TYR A 185 -9.45 8.24 19.66
N ALA A 186 -9.36 9.02 18.58
CA ALA A 186 -10.53 9.60 17.94
C ALA A 186 -11.23 8.57 17.06
N GLU A 187 -12.54 8.39 17.23
CA GLU A 187 -13.31 7.47 16.40
C GLU A 187 -13.58 8.08 15.01
N VAL A 188 -13.32 7.30 13.95
CA VAL A 188 -13.56 7.68 12.57
C VAL A 188 -14.29 6.55 11.84
N ALA A 189 -15.34 6.90 11.11
CA ALA A 189 -16.06 5.99 10.22
C ALA A 189 -15.75 6.34 8.74
N PRO A 190 -14.74 5.71 8.12
CA PRO A 190 -14.36 6.01 6.75
C PRO A 190 -15.26 5.31 5.71
N PRO A 191 -15.24 5.76 4.44
CA PRO A 191 -15.82 5.00 3.33
C PRO A 191 -15.17 3.62 3.17
N TYR A 192 -15.96 2.63 2.73
CA TYR A 192 -15.50 1.26 2.51
C TYR A 192 -15.02 0.99 1.08
N LEU A 193 -15.35 1.90 0.16
CA LEU A 193 -14.87 1.93 -1.21
C LEU A 193 -13.94 3.13 -1.39
N VAL A 194 -12.74 2.89 -1.90
CA VAL A 194 -11.72 3.91 -2.08
C VAL A 194 -11.17 3.90 -3.51
N ARG A 195 -10.64 5.04 -3.95
CA ARG A 195 -9.98 5.17 -5.26
C ARG A 195 -8.63 4.47 -5.25
N ARG A 196 -8.12 4.13 -6.43
CA ARG A 196 -6.76 3.57 -6.62
C ARG A 196 -5.67 4.35 -5.90
N GLU A 197 -5.69 5.68 -5.96
CA GLU A 197 -4.68 6.54 -5.33
C GLU A 197 -4.56 6.32 -3.81
N VAL A 198 -5.67 6.01 -3.15
CA VAL A 198 -5.72 5.69 -1.72
C VAL A 198 -4.98 4.39 -1.45
N MET A 199 -5.26 3.35 -2.25
CA MET A 199 -4.64 2.03 -2.13
C MET A 199 -3.14 2.06 -2.47
N VAL A 200 -2.71 2.92 -3.40
CA VAL A 200 -1.28 3.15 -3.69
C VAL A 200 -0.61 3.87 -2.52
N GLY A 201 -1.27 4.90 -1.96
CA GLY A 201 -0.75 5.69 -0.85
C GLY A 201 -0.43 4.88 0.40
N THR A 202 -1.15 3.78 0.63
CA THR A 202 -0.97 2.87 1.78
C THR A 202 -0.30 1.54 1.42
N ALA A 203 0.34 1.45 0.25
CA ALA A 203 1.14 0.32 -0.21
C ALA A 203 0.40 -1.00 -0.49
N GLN A 204 -0.93 -0.96 -0.69
CA GLN A 204 -1.66 -2.13 -1.17
C GLN A 204 -1.44 -2.32 -2.67
N LEU A 205 -1.38 -1.24 -3.44
CA LEU A 205 -1.10 -1.27 -4.88
C LEU A 205 0.31 -0.75 -5.20
N PRO A 206 0.97 -1.30 -6.24
CA PRO A 206 0.47 -2.33 -7.17
C PRO A 206 0.67 -3.78 -6.68
N LYS A 207 1.47 -4.00 -5.63
CA LYS A 207 1.98 -5.32 -5.25
C LYS A 207 0.90 -6.34 -4.88
N PHE A 208 -0.19 -5.92 -4.25
CA PHE A 208 -1.26 -6.79 -3.77
C PHE A 208 -2.58 -6.56 -4.51
N GLU A 209 -2.53 -6.08 -5.75
CA GLU A 209 -3.73 -5.81 -6.56
C GLU A 209 -4.58 -7.07 -6.79
N ASP A 210 -3.92 -8.22 -6.98
CA ASP A 210 -4.55 -9.53 -7.12
C ASP A 210 -5.26 -10.01 -5.86
N GLN A 211 -4.99 -9.40 -4.71
CA GLN A 211 -5.62 -9.72 -3.43
C GLN A 211 -6.78 -8.76 -3.09
N ALA A 212 -6.99 -7.71 -3.88
CA ALA A 212 -8.00 -6.69 -3.62
C ALA A 212 -9.30 -6.95 -4.39
N TYR A 213 -10.44 -6.63 -3.79
CA TYR A 213 -11.71 -6.61 -4.54
C TYR A 213 -11.84 -5.28 -5.28
N HIS A 214 -11.77 -5.34 -6.61
CA HIS A 214 -11.96 -4.21 -7.52
C HIS A 214 -13.41 -4.15 -8.00
N VAL A 215 -13.96 -2.94 -8.09
CA VAL A 215 -15.31 -2.69 -8.59
C VAL A 215 -15.28 -1.67 -9.73
N GLU A 216 -16.38 -1.59 -10.49
CA GLU A 216 -16.52 -0.63 -11.58
C GLU A 216 -16.25 0.81 -11.13
N GLY A 217 -15.66 1.62 -12.03
CA GLY A 217 -15.23 2.99 -11.72
C GLY A 217 -13.84 3.13 -11.10
N ASP A 218 -13.02 2.08 -11.17
CA ASP A 218 -11.65 2.00 -10.61
C ASP A 218 -11.58 2.24 -9.09
N MET A 219 -12.52 1.59 -8.39
CA MET A 219 -12.65 1.65 -6.93
C MET A 219 -12.35 0.27 -6.32
N PHE A 220 -11.96 0.28 -5.06
CA PHE A 220 -11.54 -0.92 -4.32
C PHE A 220 -12.26 -1.00 -2.98
N LEU A 221 -12.70 -2.20 -2.60
CA LEU A 221 -13.10 -2.47 -1.23
C LEU A 221 -11.85 -2.50 -0.33
N ILE A 222 -11.93 -1.87 0.83
CA ILE A 222 -10.79 -1.71 1.73
C ILE A 222 -10.39 -3.06 2.39
N PRO A 223 -9.10 -3.44 2.39
CA PRO A 223 -8.64 -4.65 3.07
C PRO A 223 -8.38 -4.47 4.58
N THR A 224 -8.50 -3.22 5.05
CA THR A 224 -8.33 -2.76 6.43
C THR A 224 -8.76 -1.27 6.52
N ALA A 225 -9.24 -0.83 7.68
CA ALA A 225 -9.51 0.58 7.97
C ALA A 225 -8.24 1.47 7.84
N GLU A 226 -7.04 0.88 7.96
CA GLU A 226 -5.76 1.59 7.78
C GLU A 226 -5.69 2.35 6.45
N VAL A 227 -6.24 1.77 5.38
CA VAL A 227 -6.18 2.34 4.02
C VAL A 227 -6.82 3.73 3.98
N PRO A 228 -8.13 3.88 4.26
CA PRO A 228 -8.75 5.20 4.23
C PRO A 228 -8.31 6.09 5.40
N MET A 229 -8.04 5.53 6.59
CA MET A 229 -7.68 6.35 7.76
C MET A 229 -6.32 7.03 7.61
N THR A 230 -5.32 6.31 7.09
CA THR A 230 -3.97 6.87 6.87
C THR A 230 -3.99 7.94 5.78
N PHE A 231 -4.88 7.80 4.79
CA PHE A 231 -4.99 8.73 3.67
C PHE A 231 -5.82 9.99 3.99
N LEU A 232 -6.44 10.10 5.18
CA LEU A 232 -7.29 11.25 5.56
C LEU A 232 -6.59 12.59 5.37
N TYR A 233 -5.30 12.66 5.67
CA TYR A 233 -4.49 13.89 5.63
C TYR A 233 -3.60 13.97 4.37
N SER A 234 -3.94 13.19 3.33
CA SER A 234 -3.19 13.19 2.08
C SER A 234 -3.21 14.58 1.45
N SER A 235 -2.04 15.07 1.03
CA SER A 235 -1.84 16.41 0.49
C SER A 235 -2.11 17.57 1.47
N GLU A 236 -2.14 17.30 2.78
CA GLU A 236 -2.22 18.32 3.83
C GLU A 236 -0.86 18.57 4.48
N ILE A 237 -0.66 19.81 4.97
CA ILE A 237 0.47 20.16 5.84
C ILE A 237 -0.09 20.27 7.25
N LEU A 238 0.28 19.32 8.11
CA LEU A 238 -0.16 19.28 9.49
C LEU A 238 0.65 20.24 10.37
N ASP A 239 -0.02 20.88 11.33
CA ASP A 239 0.66 21.55 12.43
C ASP A 239 1.29 20.50 13.36
N GLY A 240 2.58 20.65 13.63
CA GLY A 240 3.32 19.75 14.51
C GLY A 240 2.74 19.67 15.92
N THR A 241 2.05 20.72 16.39
CA THR A 241 1.40 20.69 17.71
C THR A 241 0.15 19.82 17.76
N ALA A 242 -0.40 19.42 16.60
CA ALA A 242 -1.55 18.52 16.52
C ALA A 242 -1.14 17.04 16.60
N LEU A 243 0.16 16.73 16.57
CA LEU A 243 0.68 15.35 16.63
C LEU A 243 0.89 14.90 18.09
N PRO A 244 0.68 13.61 18.40
CA PRO A 244 0.25 12.54 17.50
C PRO A 244 -1.26 12.57 17.20
N LEU A 245 -1.62 12.21 15.97
CA LEU A 245 -3.00 11.91 15.60
C LEU A 245 -3.24 10.41 15.77
N SER A 246 -4.26 10.03 16.54
CA SER A 246 -4.56 8.64 16.85
C SER A 246 -6.03 8.37 16.54
N HIS A 247 -6.29 7.51 15.57
CA HIS A 247 -7.63 7.19 15.07
C HIS A 247 -7.97 5.72 15.26
N VAL A 248 -9.23 5.45 15.57
CA VAL A 248 -9.81 4.11 15.60
C VAL A 248 -11.04 4.07 14.71
N GLY A 249 -11.24 2.99 13.97
CA GLY A 249 -12.40 2.82 13.10
C GLY A 249 -12.85 1.38 13.04
N LEU A 250 -14.16 1.18 13.02
CA LEU A 250 -14.79 -0.12 12.83
C LEU A 250 -15.23 -0.26 11.36
N THR A 251 -14.57 -1.13 10.61
CA THR A 251 -14.94 -1.40 9.21
C THR A 251 -14.99 -2.90 8.95
N PRO A 252 -15.94 -3.39 8.14
CA PRO A 252 -15.72 -4.65 7.43
C PRO A 252 -14.46 -4.55 6.57
N CYS A 253 -13.71 -5.64 6.45
CA CYS A 253 -12.48 -5.72 5.67
C CYS A 253 -12.62 -6.79 4.59
N TRP A 254 -12.14 -6.50 3.37
CA TRP A 254 -12.26 -7.41 2.23
C TRP A 254 -10.92 -7.86 1.67
N ARG A 255 -10.71 -9.17 1.51
CA ARG A 255 -9.50 -9.75 0.92
C ARG A 255 -9.84 -10.94 0.05
N GLN A 256 -9.30 -11.00 -1.17
CA GLN A 256 -9.51 -12.16 -2.06
C GLN A 256 -8.78 -13.41 -1.58
N GLU A 257 -7.83 -13.29 -0.64
CA GLU A 257 -7.08 -14.43 -0.08
C GLU A 257 -6.47 -15.35 -1.18
N ALA A 258 -6.07 -14.74 -2.29
CA ALA A 258 -5.42 -15.42 -3.41
C ALA A 258 -4.15 -16.14 -2.91
N GLY A 259 -3.95 -17.39 -3.34
CA GLY A 259 -2.80 -18.19 -2.94
C GLY A 259 -2.91 -18.91 -1.58
N ALA A 260 -4.00 -18.74 -0.83
CA ALA A 260 -4.22 -19.43 0.46
C ALA A 260 -4.85 -20.84 0.32
N ALA A 261 -4.66 -21.52 -0.81
CA ALA A 261 -5.25 -22.83 -1.08
C ALA A 261 -4.80 -23.86 -0.01
N GLY A 262 -5.76 -24.49 0.66
CA GLY A 262 -5.48 -25.55 1.65
C GLY A 262 -5.15 -25.09 3.07
N LYS A 263 -4.96 -23.78 3.33
CA LYS A 263 -4.76 -23.25 4.70
C LYS A 263 -6.05 -22.66 5.27
N ASP A 264 -6.33 -22.94 6.55
CA ASP A 264 -7.47 -22.43 7.32
C ASP A 264 -8.82 -22.55 6.58
N THR A 265 -9.03 -23.69 5.91
CA THR A 265 -10.17 -23.88 4.99
C THR A 265 -11.52 -24.02 5.68
N ARG A 266 -11.54 -24.17 7.01
CA ARG A 266 -12.76 -24.31 7.83
C ARG A 266 -12.83 -23.24 8.91
N GLY A 267 -14.04 -22.73 9.12
CA GLY A 267 -14.37 -21.85 10.22
C GLY A 267 -14.30 -20.37 9.85
N TYR A 268 -13.77 -19.58 10.78
CA TYR A 268 -13.96 -18.12 10.90
C TYR A 268 -12.63 -17.38 11.07
N ILE A 269 -11.50 -18.03 10.74
CA ILE A 269 -10.15 -17.45 10.88
C ILE A 269 -9.72 -16.72 9.61
N ARG A 270 -10.12 -17.24 8.44
CA ARG A 270 -9.74 -16.69 7.13
C ARG A 270 -10.96 -16.60 6.23
N LEU A 271 -11.49 -15.39 6.10
CA LEU A 271 -12.70 -15.08 5.33
C LEU A 271 -12.40 -13.99 4.30
N HIS A 272 -13.23 -13.92 3.26
CA HIS A 272 -13.20 -12.82 2.30
C HIS A 272 -13.72 -11.51 2.88
N GLN A 273 -14.60 -11.61 3.88
CA GLN A 273 -15.12 -10.49 4.67
C GLN A 273 -14.96 -10.83 6.15
N PHE A 274 -14.35 -9.93 6.91
CA PHE A 274 -14.19 -10.04 8.36
C PHE A 274 -14.33 -8.67 9.04
#